data_AF-A0A520FZR3-F1
#
_entry.id   AF-A0A520FZR3-F1
#
_cell.length_a   1.000
_cell.length_b   1.000
_cell.length_c   1.000
_cell.angle_alpha   90.00
_cell.angle_beta   90.00
_cell.angle_gamma   90.00
#
_symmetry.space_group_name_H-M   'P 1'
#
loop_
_entity.id
_entity.type
_entity.pdbx_description
1 polymer ?
#
loop_
_entity_poly.entity_id
_entity_poly.type
_entity_poly.pdbx_seq_one_letter_code
_entity_poly.pdbx_strand_id
1 'polypeptide(L)' 'MLTTAQKASILLRNGVVVPELAADAVNDLFDDYVASRAARSLQEAEEARQLDLLSRLAATSYQRRRVTHYA' A
#
# COMPACT_ATOMS: atom_id res chain seq x y z
N MET A 1 -21.37 5.52 7.58
CA MET A 1 -20.18 5.89 8.37
C MET A 1 -19.85 4.75 9.33
N LEU A 2 -18.57 4.45 9.54
CA LEU A 2 -18.12 3.48 10.55
C LEU A 2 -18.38 4.05 11.96
N THR A 3 -18.82 3.21 12.89
CA THR A 3 -18.97 3.58 14.30
C THR A 3 -17.61 3.64 14.98
N THR A 4 -17.51 4.37 16.10
CA THR A 4 -16.28 4.45 16.91
C THR A 4 -15.79 3.05 17.36
N ALA A 5 -16.72 2.16 17.73
CA ALA A 5 -16.39 0.78 18.08
C ALA A 5 -15.82 -0.01 16.90
N GLN A 6 -16.34 0.20 15.69
CA GLN A 6 -15.81 -0.43 14.48
C GLN A 6 -14.41 0.11 14.13
N LYS A 7 -14.18 1.42 14.26
CA LYS A 7 -12.86 2.03 14.10
C LYS A 7 -11.84 1.45 15.09
N ALA A 8 -12.21 1.36 16.37
CA ALA A 8 -11.39 0.75 17.41
C ALA A 8 -11.02 -0.71 17.10
N SER A 9 -12.00 -1.52 16.66
CA SER A 9 -11.76 -2.91 16.26
C SER A 9 -10.77 -3.02 15.10
N ILE A 10 -10.85 -2.13 14.10
CA ILE A 10 -9.90 -2.08 12.99
C ILE A 10 -8.49 -1.73 13.49
N LEU A 11 -8.36 -0.72 14.34
CA LEU A 11 -7.07 -0.30 14.89
C LEU A 11 -6.39 -1.44 15.67
N LEU A 12 -7.14 -2.08 16.57
CA LEU A 12 -6.65 -3.22 17.36
C LEU A 12 -6.19 -4.38 16.47
N ARG A 13 -6.97 -4.73 15.44
CA ARG A 13 -6.61 -5.80 14.50
C ARG A 13 -5.31 -5.52 13.74
N ASN A 14 -4.98 -4.25 13.53
CA ASN A 14 -3.75 -3.82 12.86
C ASN A 14 -2.63 -3.49 13.86
N GLY A 15 -2.78 -3.87 15.13
CA GLY A 15 -1.75 -3.70 16.17
C GLY A 15 -1.65 -2.30 16.77
N VAL A 16 -2.60 -1.41 16.48
CA VAL A 16 -2.64 -0.06 17.06
C VAL A 16 -3.36 -0.13 18.42
N VAL A 17 -2.71 0.37 19.46
CA VAL A 17 -3.27 0.44 20.81
C VAL A 17 -4.36 1.52 20.85
N VAL A 18 -5.57 1.14 21.26
CA VAL A 18 -6.71 2.05 21.33
C VAL A 18 -6.99 2.43 22.79
N PRO A 19 -7.07 3.72 23.15
CA PRO A 19 -7.45 4.13 24.49
C PRO A 19 -8.92 3.80 24.78
N GLU A 20 -9.22 3.23 25.95
CA GLU A 20 -10.53 2.63 26.26
C GLU A 20 -11.73 3.59 26.24
N LEU A 21 -11.55 4.90 26.38
CA LEU A 21 -12.65 5.78 26.83
C LEU A 21 -12.86 7.08 26.05
N ALA A 22 -12.02 7.43 25.08
CA ALA A 22 -12.13 8.71 24.37
C ALA A 22 -12.49 8.50 22.89
N ALA A 23 -13.77 8.69 22.55
CA ALA A 23 -14.27 8.54 21.18
C ALA A 23 -13.53 9.44 20.18
N ASP A 24 -13.19 10.66 20.59
CA ASP A 24 -12.43 11.61 19.78
C ASP A 24 -10.99 11.11 19.53
N ALA A 25 -10.33 10.59 20.57
CA ALA A 25 -8.99 10.01 20.41
C ALA A 25 -8.99 8.78 19.47
N VAL A 26 -10.05 7.96 19.49
CA VAL A 26 -10.20 6.86 18.52
C VAL A 26 -10.40 7.38 17.10
N ASN A 27 -11.12 8.48 16.93
CA ASN A 27 -11.31 9.09 15.61
C ASN A 27 -9.99 9.64 15.05
N ASP A 28 -9.25 10.40 15.86
CA ASP A 28 -7.96 10.98 15.47
C ASP A 28 -6.96 9.87 15.09
N LEU A 29 -6.83 8.83 15.93
CA LEU A 29 -5.99 7.67 15.64
C LEU A 29 -6.41 6.92 14.38
N PHE A 30 -7.72 6.84 14.12
CA PHE A 30 -8.23 6.19 12.92
C PHE A 30 -7.92 7.01 11.66
N ASP A 31 -8.03 8.32 11.74
CA ASP A 31 -7.75 9.22 10.62
C ASP A 31 -6.25 9.18 10.27
N ASP A 32 -5.37 9.20 11.28
CA ASP A 32 -3.91 9.02 11.10
C ASP A 32 -3.56 7.65 10.51
N TYR A 33 -4.21 6.59 10.99
CA TYR A 33 -4.04 5.24 10.46
C TYR A 33 -4.48 5.16 8.98
N VAL A 34 -5.61 5.74 8.63
CA VAL A 34 -6.12 5.75 7.25
C VAL A 34 -5.20 6.54 6.34
N ALA A 35 -4.71 7.71 6.77
CA ALA A 35 -3.75 8.51 6.03
C ALA A 35 -2.46 7.72 5.77
N SER A 36 -1.92 7.08 6.80
CA SER A 36 -0.71 6.24 6.71
C SER A 36 -0.91 5.04 5.78
N ARG A 37 -2.07 4.39 5.86
CA ARG A 37 -2.44 3.25 4.99
C ARG A 37 -2.60 3.69 3.54
N ALA A 38 -3.20 4.85 3.29
CA ALA A 38 -3.36 5.40 1.95
C ALA A 38 -2.00 5.74 1.32
N ALA A 39 -1.09 6.36 2.09
CA ALA A 39 0.27 6.66 1.63
C ALA A 39 1.03 5.38 1.24
N ARG A 40 0.95 4.33 2.08
CA ARG A 40 1.56 3.03 1.76
C ARG A 40 0.96 2.41 0.50
N SER A 41 -0.37 2.43 0.37
CA SER A 41 -1.04 1.87 -0.81
C SER A 41 -0.64 2.62 -2.09
N LEU A 42 -0.43 3.93 -2.03
CA LEU A 42 0.05 4.71 -3.17
C LEU A 42 1.48 4.29 -3.55
N GLN A 43 2.36 4.16 -2.56
CA GLN A 43 3.74 3.70 -2.77
C GLN A 43 3.77 2.30 -3.40
N GLU A 44 3.01 1.35 -2.87
CA GLU A 44 2.90 -0.01 -3.43
C GLU A 44 2.43 0.01 -4.89
N ALA A 45 1.49 0.90 -5.24
CA ALA A 45 1.03 1.06 -6.62
C ALA A 45 2.09 1.68 -7.55
N GLU A 46 2.91 2.59 -7.04
CA GLU A 46 4.05 3.16 -7.78
C GLU A 46 5.14 2.13 -8.02
N GLU A 47 5.51 1.37 -6.99
CA GLU A 47 6.47 0.27 -7.08
C GLU A 47 6.00 -0.79 -8.08
N ALA A 48 4.71 -1.17 -8.05
CA ALA A 48 4.14 -2.09 -9.04
C ALA A 48 4.23 -1.55 -10.47
N ARG A 49 3.96 -0.25 -10.69
CA ARG A 49 4.10 0.38 -12.01
C ARG A 49 5.55 0.40 -12.49
N GLN A 50 6.49 0.71 -11.60
CA GLN A 50 7.91 0.71 -11.92
C GLN A 50 8.40 -0.70 -12.27
N LEU A 51 7.99 -1.72 -11.50
CA LEU A 51 8.31 -3.12 -11.78
C LEU A 51 7.73 -3.60 -13.12
N ASP A 52 6.50 -3.21 -13.47
CA ASP A 52 5.90 -3.53 -14.77
C ASP A 52 6.69 -2.87 -15.92
N LEU A 53 7.05 -1.59 -15.78
CA LEU A 53 7.87 -0.91 -16.78
C LEU A 53 9.23 -1.59 -16.97
N LEU A 54 9.93 -1.91 -15.88
CA LEU A 54 11.21 -2.62 -15.92
C LEU A 54 11.06 -4.00 -16.56
N SER A 55 9.98 -4.73 -16.25
CA SER A 55 9.69 -6.04 -16.84
C SER A 55 9.50 -5.96 -18.36
N ARG A 56 8.78 -4.93 -18.85
CA ARG A 56 8.60 -4.69 -20.29
C ARG A 56 9.91 -4.32 -20.99
N LEU A 57 10.72 -3.45 -20.38
CA LEU A 57 12.04 -3.09 -20.92
C LEU A 57 12.98 -4.29 -20.95
N ALA A 58 13.00 -5.10 -19.90
CA ALA A 58 13.75 -6.34 -19.87
C ALA A 58 13.31 -7.27 -21.00
N ALA A 59 11.99 -7.52 -21.16
CA ALA A 59 11.46 -8.40 -22.21
C ALA A 59 11.89 -7.98 -23.62
N THR A 60 11.77 -6.69 -23.94
CA THR A 60 12.21 -6.14 -25.24
C THR A 60 13.72 -6.24 -25.44
N SER A 61 14.52 -6.05 -24.39
CA SER A 61 15.98 -6.20 -24.46
C SER A 61 16.43 -7.67 -24.69
N TYR A 62 15.78 -8.64 -24.03
CA TYR A 62 16.05 -10.07 -24.22
C TYR A 62 15.71 -10.54 -25.64
N GLN A 63 14.59 -10.05 -26.21
CA GLN A 63 14.22 -10.33 -27.59
C GLN A 63 15.26 -9.80 -28.58
N ARG A 64 15.76 -8.56 -28.39
CA ARG A 64 16.77 -7.96 -29.25
C ARG A 64 18.10 -8.72 -29.24
N ARG A 65 18.54 -9.19 -28.07
CA ARG A 65 19.79 -9.96 -27.92
C ARG A 65 19.71 -11.35 -28.56
N ARG A 66 18.52 -11.98 -28.58
CA ARG A 66 18.31 -13.26 -29.28
C ARG A 66 18.41 -13.12 -30.80
N VAL A 67 17.83 -12.07 -31.39
CA VAL A 67 17.86 -11.88 -32.85
C VAL A 67 19.29 -11.66 -33.37
N THR A 68 20.13 -10.95 -32.61
CA THR A 68 21.52 -10.67 -33.01
C THR A 68 22.48 -11.85 -32.88
N HIS A 69 22.12 -12.90 -32.15
CA HIS A 69 23.01 -14.05 -31.90
C HIS A 69 22.81 -15.23 -32.87
N TYR A 70 21.90 -15.09 -33.85
CA TYR A 70 21.57 -16.08 -34.87
C TYR A 70 21.81 -15.58 -36.31
N ALA A 71 22.55 -14.49 -36.49
CA ALA A 71 23.03 -14.00 -37.79
C ALA A 71 24.54 -14.20 -37.88
#